data_AF-A0A6A4CNP2-F1
#
_entry.id   AF-A0A6A4CNP2-F1
#
_cell.length_a   1.000
_cell.length_b   1.000
_cell.length_c   1.000
_cell.angle_alpha   90.00
_cell.angle_beta   90.00
_cell.angle_gamma   90.00
#
_symmetry.space_group_name_H-M   'P 1'
#
loop_
_entity.id
_entity.type
_entity.pdbx_description
1 polymer ?
#
loop_
_entity_poly.entity_id
_entity_poly.type
_entity_poly.pdbx_seq_one_letter_code
_entity_poly.pdbx_strand_id
1 'polypeptide(L)'
;MESPDVASWSLSGCQCANTNRSQFNLPSLTPPASRFKMQTPGAIRLVALATTASLSVMLAHSQLAGSNTAETHPTLTSQSCTSSGCTDEDTSIALDANWRWLYKKGTSTNCYTGNEWDETICSDPKTCASTCALDGADYTGTYGITAESNSLTLKLVTKGPYSTNIGSRVYMMESDDTYKAYKLLNQEFTFDVDVSDLDCGLNGALYFVDMDVDGGKERFSGNKAGAKYGTGYCDAQCPQDLKFISGEANILNWTASATDSNSGT
;
A
#
# COMPACT_ATOMS: atom_id res chain seq x y z
N MET A 1 -10.24 6.54 -21.07
CA MET A 1 -10.26 7.23 -19.76
C MET A 1 -8.92 6.87 -19.14
N GLU A 2 -8.07 7.87 -18.89
CA GLU A 2 -6.79 7.66 -18.22
C GLU A 2 -7.05 7.39 -16.74
N SER A 3 -6.47 6.32 -16.20
CA SER A 3 -6.45 6.09 -14.76
C SER A 3 -5.50 7.12 -14.14
N PRO A 4 -5.89 7.82 -13.07
CA PRO A 4 -4.97 8.72 -12.39
C PRO A 4 -3.86 7.94 -11.69
N ASP A 5 -2.61 8.39 -11.82
CA ASP A 5 -1.47 7.78 -11.16
C ASP A 5 -1.19 8.43 -9.79
N VAL A 6 -0.65 7.66 -8.85
CA VAL A 6 -0.17 8.14 -7.54
C VAL A 6 1.33 8.35 -7.60
N ALA A 7 1.80 9.52 -7.17
CA ALA A 7 3.23 9.81 -7.05
C ALA A 7 3.83 9.12 -5.82
N SER A 8 4.96 8.43 -6.02
CA SER A 8 5.73 7.77 -4.97
C SER A 8 7.19 8.21 -5.00
N TRP A 9 7.73 8.48 -3.80
CA TRP A 9 9.16 8.69 -3.58
C TRP A 9 9.69 7.51 -2.78
N SER A 10 10.79 6.92 -3.23
CA SER A 10 11.44 5.85 -2.50
C SER A 10 12.95 6.05 -2.44
N LEU A 11 13.54 5.56 -1.35
CA LEU A 11 14.98 5.45 -1.19
C LEU A 11 15.31 4.02 -0.76
N SER A 12 16.14 3.35 -1.55
CA SER A 12 16.54 1.97 -1.32
C SER A 12 17.97 1.72 -1.77
N GLY A 13 18.57 0.63 -1.30
CA GLY A 13 19.75 0.06 -1.93
C GLY A 13 19.36 -0.75 -3.15
N CYS A 14 20.11 -0.63 -4.24
CA CYS A 14 19.99 -1.53 -5.38
C CYS A 14 20.46 -2.92 -4.98
N GLN A 15 19.54 -3.86 -4.80
CA GLN A 15 19.90 -5.27 -4.94
C GLN A 15 20.31 -5.49 -6.39
N CYS A 16 21.55 -5.93 -6.63
CA CYS A 16 22.00 -6.41 -7.94
C CYS A 16 21.19 -7.66 -8.31
N ALA A 17 19.99 -7.49 -8.84
CA ALA A 17 19.22 -8.57 -9.42
C ALA A 17 19.95 -9.04 -10.70
N ASN A 18 20.60 -10.21 -10.62
CA ASN A 18 21.03 -10.98 -11.78
C ASN A 18 19.77 -11.32 -12.60
N THR A 19 19.44 -10.47 -13.56
CA THR A 19 18.30 -10.64 -14.46
C THR A 19 18.62 -11.69 -15.52
N ASN A 20 18.39 -12.97 -15.19
CA ASN A 20 18.21 -13.99 -16.22
C ASN A 20 16.82 -13.79 -16.84
N ARG A 21 16.85 -13.23 -18.06
CA ARG A 21 15.70 -12.83 -18.87
C ARG A 21 14.97 -14.07 -19.41
N SER A 22 13.93 -14.54 -18.73
CA SER A 22 12.97 -15.49 -19.31
C SER A 22 11.78 -14.74 -19.92
N GLN A 23 11.75 -14.69 -21.25
CA GLN A 23 10.62 -14.15 -22.03
C GLN A 23 9.39 -15.07 -21.87
N PHE A 24 8.28 -14.51 -21.40
CA PHE A 24 6.97 -15.17 -21.40
C PHE A 24 6.11 -14.64 -22.56
N ASN A 25 5.77 -15.52 -23.49
CA ASN A 25 4.76 -15.29 -24.53
C ASN A 25 3.36 -15.58 -23.96
N LEU A 26 2.44 -14.64 -24.10
CA LEU A 26 1.02 -14.80 -23.75
C LEU A 26 0.25 -15.49 -24.90
N PRO A 27 -0.58 -16.52 -24.65
CA PRO A 27 -1.57 -16.99 -25.60
C PRO A 27 -2.91 -16.22 -25.45
N SER A 28 -3.50 -15.87 -26.60
CA SER A 28 -4.82 -15.25 -26.74
C SER A 28 -5.96 -16.19 -26.31
N LEU A 29 -6.86 -15.70 -25.44
CA LEU A 29 -8.09 -16.39 -25.07
C LEU A 29 -9.30 -15.70 -25.71
N THR A 30 -10.01 -16.42 -26.58
CA THR A 30 -11.36 -16.07 -27.08
C THR A 30 -12.45 -16.66 -26.18
N PRO A 31 -13.54 -15.93 -25.85
CA PRO A 31 -14.60 -16.45 -25.01
C PRO A 31 -15.65 -17.26 -25.80
N PRO A 32 -16.24 -18.33 -25.25
CA PRO A 32 -17.38 -19.01 -25.86
C PRO A 32 -18.70 -18.31 -25.48
N ALA A 33 -19.59 -18.19 -26.46
CA ALA A 33 -20.95 -17.70 -26.29
C ALA A 33 -21.89 -18.82 -25.80
N SER A 34 -22.50 -18.64 -24.62
CA SER A 34 -23.57 -19.52 -24.11
C SER A 34 -24.93 -18.82 -24.17
N ARG A 35 -25.85 -19.41 -24.95
CA ARG A 35 -27.26 -19.02 -25.07
C ARG A 35 -28.04 -19.44 -23.82
N PHE A 36 -28.65 -18.49 -23.13
CA PHE A 36 -29.68 -18.78 -22.12
C PHE A 36 -31.06 -18.89 -22.79
N LYS A 37 -31.77 -20.01 -22.54
CA LYS A 37 -33.18 -20.19 -22.89
C LYS A 37 -34.02 -19.57 -21.77
N MET A 38 -34.90 -18.64 -22.16
CA MET A 38 -35.87 -17.97 -21.30
C MET A 38 -37.07 -18.91 -21.09
N GLN A 39 -37.34 -19.28 -19.83
CA GLN A 39 -38.49 -20.11 -19.44
C GLN A 39 -39.47 -19.23 -18.64
N THR A 40 -40.74 -19.26 -19.05
CA THR A 40 -41.86 -18.45 -18.55
C THR A 40 -42.21 -18.80 -17.10
N PRO A 41 -42.51 -17.83 -16.21
CA PRO A 41 -42.99 -18.14 -14.87
C PRO A 41 -44.50 -18.45 -14.88
N GLY A 42 -44.86 -19.63 -14.37
CA GLY A 42 -46.22 -19.97 -13.95
C GLY A 42 -46.55 -19.33 -12.59
N ALA A 43 -47.84 -19.06 -12.37
CA ALA A 43 -48.37 -18.35 -11.21
C ALA A 43 -47.99 -19.00 -9.86
N ILE A 44 -47.36 -18.22 -8.98
CA ILE A 44 -47.02 -18.61 -7.61
C ILE A 44 -48.11 -18.10 -6.67
N ARG A 45 -48.73 -19.04 -5.93
CA ARG A 45 -49.66 -18.75 -4.83
C ARG A 45 -48.88 -18.24 -3.62
N LEU A 46 -49.33 -17.13 -3.03
CA LEU A 46 -48.81 -16.62 -1.75
C LEU A 46 -49.09 -17.64 -0.63
N VAL A 47 -48.03 -18.21 -0.08
CA VAL A 47 -48.04 -18.85 1.24
C VAL A 47 -47.05 -18.05 2.09
N ALA A 48 -47.55 -17.37 3.12
CA ALA A 48 -46.75 -16.60 4.04
C ALA A 48 -45.94 -17.54 4.95
N LEU A 49 -44.68 -17.82 4.58
CA LEU A 49 -43.69 -18.38 5.50
C LEU A 49 -43.03 -17.24 6.27
N ALA A 50 -43.28 -17.16 7.56
CA ALA A 50 -42.51 -16.34 8.48
C ALA A 50 -41.07 -16.90 8.54
N THR A 51 -40.17 -16.29 7.78
CA THR A 51 -38.73 -16.59 7.84
C THR A 51 -38.13 -15.73 8.94
N THR A 52 -37.71 -16.35 10.04
CA THR A 52 -36.83 -15.73 11.02
C THR A 52 -35.50 -15.48 10.33
N ALA A 53 -35.23 -14.23 9.94
CA ALA A 53 -33.94 -13.79 9.45
C ALA A 53 -32.92 -13.88 10.59
N SER A 54 -32.19 -14.99 10.68
CA SER A 54 -30.97 -15.07 11.49
C SER A 54 -29.96 -14.08 10.93
N LEU A 55 -29.81 -12.96 11.63
CA LEU A 55 -28.78 -11.94 11.38
C LEU A 55 -27.42 -12.58 11.65
N SER A 56 -26.88 -13.25 10.64
CA SER A 56 -25.49 -13.73 10.64
C SER A 56 -24.64 -12.48 10.52
N VAL A 57 -24.07 -12.02 11.62
CA VAL A 57 -23.04 -10.98 11.59
C VAL A 57 -21.86 -11.57 10.83
N MET A 58 -21.77 -11.27 9.54
CA MET A 58 -20.57 -11.49 8.77
C MET A 58 -19.49 -10.63 9.43
N LEU A 59 -18.62 -11.26 10.22
CA LEU A 59 -17.39 -10.62 10.68
C LEU A 59 -16.63 -10.22 9.41
N ALA A 60 -16.61 -8.91 9.11
CA ALA A 60 -15.78 -8.39 8.04
C ALA A 60 -14.33 -8.54 8.50
N HIS A 61 -13.57 -9.40 7.82
CA HIS A 61 -12.17 -9.67 8.11
C HIS A 61 -11.34 -8.62 7.39
N SER A 62 -10.52 -7.83 8.10
CA SER A 62 -9.82 -6.73 7.44
C SER A 62 -8.54 -6.23 8.12
N GLN A 63 -7.50 -5.94 7.35
CA GLN A 63 -6.31 -5.15 7.70
C GLN A 63 -6.71 -3.86 8.43
N LEU A 64 -6.27 -3.75 9.68
CA LEU A 64 -6.73 -2.71 10.59
C LEU A 64 -5.74 -1.54 10.70
N ALA A 65 -6.27 -0.39 11.08
CA ALA A 65 -5.48 0.72 11.61
C ALA A 65 -5.19 0.48 13.10
N GLY A 66 -3.93 0.64 13.48
CA GLY A 66 -3.43 0.61 14.85
C GLY A 66 -3.75 1.92 15.59
N SER A 67 -3.34 1.97 16.85
CA SER A 67 -3.59 3.11 17.73
C SER A 67 -2.51 3.32 18.80
N ASN A 68 -1.38 2.62 18.70
CA ASN A 68 -0.28 2.78 19.66
C ASN A 68 0.50 4.07 19.35
N THR A 69 0.65 4.38 18.06
CA THR A 69 1.25 5.61 17.54
C THR A 69 0.21 6.35 16.72
N ALA A 70 0.03 7.65 16.99
CA ALA A 70 -0.85 8.48 16.17
C ALA A 70 -0.25 8.65 14.76
N GLU A 71 -1.07 8.46 13.72
CA GLU A 71 -0.65 8.77 12.35
C GLU A 71 -0.86 10.26 12.08
N THR A 72 0.26 10.97 11.88
CA THR A 72 0.28 12.40 11.51
C THR A 72 1.18 12.55 10.29
N HIS A 73 0.59 12.80 9.12
CA HIS A 73 1.33 12.95 7.87
C HIS A 73 2.19 14.24 7.89
N PRO A 74 3.51 14.15 7.62
CA PRO A 74 4.33 15.33 7.40
C PRO A 74 3.82 16.16 6.23
N THR A 75 3.63 17.46 6.44
CA THR A 75 3.19 18.40 5.39
C THR A 75 4.28 18.59 4.35
N LEU A 76 3.89 18.56 3.08
CA LEU A 76 4.76 18.81 1.94
C LEU A 76 3.97 19.60 0.90
N THR A 77 4.18 20.90 0.81
CA THR A 77 3.52 21.77 -0.17
C THR A 77 3.92 21.37 -1.58
N SER A 78 2.94 21.08 -2.43
CA SER A 78 3.12 20.95 -3.88
C SER A 78 2.51 22.15 -4.59
N GLN A 79 2.70 22.25 -5.90
CA GLN A 79 2.17 23.36 -6.69
C GLN A 79 1.46 22.85 -7.94
N SER A 80 0.34 23.49 -8.27
CA SER A 80 -0.36 23.32 -9.54
C SER A 80 -0.20 24.57 -10.38
N CYS A 81 0.26 24.42 -11.61
CA CYS A 81 0.65 25.52 -12.48
C CYS A 81 -0.23 25.62 -13.72
N THR A 82 -0.45 26.86 -14.14
CA THR A 82 -1.03 27.23 -15.42
C THR A 82 -0.06 28.16 -16.15
N SER A 83 -0.39 28.55 -17.39
CA SER A 83 0.42 29.53 -18.12
C SER A 83 0.51 30.90 -17.43
N SER A 84 -0.37 31.21 -16.47
CA SER A 84 -0.36 32.45 -15.69
C SER A 84 0.40 32.39 -14.37
N GLY A 85 0.90 31.22 -13.97
CA GLY A 85 1.61 31.01 -12.70
C GLY A 85 1.16 29.76 -11.94
N CYS A 86 1.73 29.57 -10.75
CA CYS A 86 1.51 28.42 -9.90
C CYS A 86 0.77 28.80 -8.60
N THR A 87 -0.02 27.86 -8.09
CA THR A 87 -0.73 27.96 -6.81
C THR A 87 -0.27 26.83 -5.91
N ASP A 88 0.01 27.15 -4.65
CA ASP A 88 0.35 26.17 -3.63
C ASP A 88 -0.85 25.27 -3.31
N GLU A 89 -0.56 24.00 -3.07
CA GLU A 89 -1.51 22.97 -2.69
C GLU A 89 -1.09 22.38 -1.33
N ASP A 90 -2.06 22.29 -0.43
CA ASP A 90 -1.88 21.76 0.93
C ASP A 90 -1.81 20.23 0.89
N THR A 91 -0.65 19.70 0.51
CA THR A 91 -0.39 18.26 0.45
C THR A 91 0.47 17.78 1.62
N SER A 92 0.49 16.47 1.82
CA SER A 92 1.30 15.80 2.84
C SER A 92 1.84 14.48 2.30
N ILE A 93 2.60 13.73 3.11
CA ILE A 93 3.13 12.42 2.73
C ILE A 93 2.69 11.32 3.70
N ALA A 94 2.44 10.12 3.17
CA ALA A 94 2.19 8.92 3.95
C ALA A 94 3.26 7.85 3.69
N LEU A 95 3.78 7.26 4.77
CA LEU A 95 4.69 6.11 4.70
C LEU A 95 3.95 4.85 4.21
N ASP A 96 4.61 4.10 3.33
CA ASP A 96 4.16 2.79 2.84
C ASP A 96 3.94 1.77 3.96
N ALA A 97 2.89 0.97 3.79
CA ALA A 97 2.47 -0.03 4.76
C ALA A 97 3.54 -1.07 5.14
N ASN A 98 4.46 -1.39 4.23
CA ASN A 98 5.47 -2.44 4.46
C ASN A 98 6.49 -2.04 5.52
N TRP A 99 6.74 -0.75 5.70
CA TRP A 99 7.66 -0.22 6.73
C TRP A 99 7.01 -0.08 8.09
N ARG A 100 5.68 -0.04 8.16
CA ARG A 100 4.96 0.22 9.41
C ARG A 100 5.07 -0.95 10.36
N TRP A 101 5.00 -0.64 11.65
CA TRP A 101 4.85 -1.64 12.68
C TRP A 101 3.51 -2.38 12.51
N LEU A 102 3.58 -3.71 12.45
CA LEU A 102 2.43 -4.59 12.31
C LEU A 102 2.28 -5.48 13.55
N TYR A 103 1.20 -5.28 14.28
CA TYR A 103 0.98 -5.92 15.56
C TYR A 103 -0.46 -6.41 15.73
N LYS A 104 -0.66 -7.38 16.61
CA LYS A 104 -1.99 -7.87 16.95
C LYS A 104 -2.77 -6.77 17.67
N LYS A 105 -3.92 -6.38 17.11
CA LYS A 105 -4.73 -5.28 17.62
C LYS A 105 -5.04 -5.42 19.11
N GLY A 106 -4.89 -4.32 19.83
CA GLY A 106 -5.12 -4.26 21.28
C GLY A 106 -3.99 -4.85 22.13
N THR A 107 -2.84 -5.18 21.52
CA THR A 107 -1.66 -5.71 22.21
C THR A 107 -0.38 -4.99 21.72
N SER A 108 0.78 -5.42 22.19
CA SER A 108 2.10 -5.07 21.64
C SER A 108 2.80 -6.26 20.98
N THR A 109 2.07 -7.37 20.76
CA THR A 109 2.63 -8.58 20.13
C THR A 109 2.69 -8.38 18.62
N ASN A 110 3.87 -8.51 18.04
CA ASN A 110 4.08 -8.36 16.60
C ASN A 110 3.38 -9.48 15.83
N CYS A 111 2.76 -9.13 14.70
CA CYS A 111 2.36 -10.13 13.72
C CYS A 111 3.47 -10.45 12.72
N TYR A 112 4.44 -9.53 12.58
CA TYR A 112 5.58 -9.65 11.70
C TYR A 112 6.81 -9.07 12.39
N THR A 113 7.90 -9.83 12.46
CA THR A 113 9.16 -9.42 13.10
C THR A 113 10.34 -9.85 12.25
N GLY A 114 11.29 -8.94 12.00
CA GLY A 114 12.39 -9.22 11.07
C GLY A 114 11.82 -9.51 9.70
N ASN A 115 11.94 -10.75 9.24
CA ASN A 115 11.41 -11.22 7.97
C ASN A 115 10.40 -12.37 8.10
N GLU A 116 9.82 -12.59 9.28
CA GLU A 116 8.91 -13.71 9.56
C GLU A 116 7.55 -13.24 10.10
N TRP A 117 6.50 -13.97 9.74
CA TRP A 117 5.15 -13.84 10.29
C TRP A 117 5.00 -14.71 11.55
N ASP A 118 4.24 -14.23 12.54
CA ASP A 118 3.86 -15.06 13.69
C ASP A 118 2.71 -16.00 13.30
N GLU A 119 3.03 -17.26 13.02
CA GLU A 119 2.07 -18.29 12.61
C GLU A 119 0.97 -18.56 13.65
N THR A 120 1.19 -18.24 14.93
CA THR A 120 0.19 -18.41 15.99
C THR A 120 -0.90 -17.33 15.93
N ILE A 121 -0.61 -16.20 15.29
CA ILE A 121 -1.52 -15.08 15.07
C ILE A 121 -2.07 -15.13 13.63
N CYS A 122 -1.21 -15.45 12.67
CA CYS A 122 -1.46 -15.43 11.24
C CYS A 122 -1.60 -16.84 10.67
N SER A 123 -2.72 -17.50 10.97
CA SER A 123 -3.02 -18.86 10.48
C SER A 123 -3.46 -18.92 9.01
N ASP A 124 -4.13 -17.87 8.53
CA ASP A 124 -4.56 -17.71 7.16
C ASP A 124 -4.58 -16.21 6.78
N PRO A 125 -4.53 -15.86 5.48
CA PRO A 125 -4.44 -14.48 5.01
C PRO A 125 -5.51 -13.53 5.57
N LYS A 126 -6.76 -14.00 5.67
CA LYS A 126 -7.90 -13.18 6.11
C LYS A 126 -7.91 -13.00 7.61
N THR A 127 -7.66 -14.08 8.35
CA THR A 127 -7.56 -14.02 9.82
C THR A 127 -6.41 -13.10 10.22
N CYS A 128 -5.25 -13.23 9.59
CA CYS A 128 -4.09 -12.38 9.85
C CYS A 128 -4.41 -10.90 9.60
N ALA A 129 -4.97 -10.57 8.42
CA ALA A 129 -5.40 -9.20 8.13
C ALA A 129 -6.40 -8.66 9.17
N SER A 130 -7.40 -9.46 9.56
CA SER A 130 -8.39 -9.05 10.56
C SER A 130 -7.89 -8.93 11.99
N THR A 131 -6.74 -9.52 12.29
CA THR A 131 -6.18 -9.58 13.64
C THR A 131 -5.07 -8.54 13.83
N CYS A 132 -4.35 -8.23 12.75
CA CYS A 132 -3.18 -7.38 12.75
C CYS A 132 -3.51 -5.96 12.28
N ALA A 133 -2.84 -4.98 12.89
CA ALA A 133 -3.07 -3.57 12.66
C ALA A 133 -1.75 -2.86 12.30
N LEU A 134 -1.80 -2.03 11.26
CA LEU A 134 -0.72 -1.12 10.88
C LEU A 134 -0.74 0.09 11.80
N ASP A 135 0.34 0.35 12.51
CA ASP A 135 0.42 1.51 13.40
C ASP A 135 0.75 2.82 12.66
N GLY A 136 0.59 3.94 13.37
CA GLY A 136 1.14 5.22 12.93
C GLY A 136 2.67 5.20 12.86
N ALA A 137 3.26 6.23 12.25
CA ALA A 137 4.70 6.32 12.04
C ALA A 137 5.34 7.51 12.77
N ASP A 138 6.44 7.24 13.50
CA ASP A 138 7.41 8.26 13.88
C ASP A 138 8.36 8.55 12.70
N TYR A 139 7.89 9.40 11.78
CA TYR A 139 8.58 9.74 10.53
C TYR A 139 10.04 10.14 10.74
N THR A 140 10.31 11.07 11.67
CA THR A 140 11.65 11.62 11.86
C THR A 140 12.55 10.68 12.66
N GLY A 141 12.10 10.19 13.82
CA GLY A 141 12.96 9.46 14.74
C GLY A 141 13.23 8.02 14.32
N THR A 142 12.23 7.36 13.75
CA THR A 142 12.32 5.94 13.37
C THR A 142 12.69 5.77 11.90
N TYR A 143 12.08 6.55 11.01
CA TYR A 143 12.25 6.36 9.56
C TYR A 143 13.24 7.35 8.93
N GLY A 144 13.58 8.45 9.61
CA GLY A 144 14.48 9.47 9.08
C GLY A 144 13.89 10.23 7.89
N ILE A 145 12.57 10.41 7.91
CA ILE A 145 11.78 11.15 6.94
C ILE A 145 11.46 12.51 7.54
N THR A 146 11.84 13.57 6.85
CA THR A 146 11.50 14.95 7.24
C THR A 146 10.95 15.69 6.05
N ALA A 147 9.84 16.40 6.26
CA ALA A 147 9.25 17.28 5.25
C ALA A 147 9.07 18.68 5.85
N GLU A 148 9.55 19.70 5.15
CA GLU A 148 9.47 21.09 5.55
C GLU A 148 9.15 21.95 4.32
N SER A 149 8.05 22.72 4.39
CA SER A 149 7.54 23.50 3.25
C SER A 149 7.39 22.62 1.99
N ASN A 150 8.20 22.84 0.96
CA ASN A 150 8.18 22.12 -0.31
C ASN A 150 9.34 21.11 -0.46
N SER A 151 10.07 20.79 0.62
CA SER A 151 11.22 19.90 0.61
C SER A 151 10.94 18.61 1.40
N LEU A 152 11.36 17.48 0.83
CA LEU A 152 11.30 16.15 1.43
C LEU A 152 12.71 15.57 1.49
N THR A 153 13.15 15.15 2.68
CA THR A 153 14.42 14.43 2.87
C THR A 153 14.15 13.02 3.37
N LEU A 154 14.76 12.04 2.72
CA LEU A 154 14.70 10.62 3.08
C LEU A 154 16.11 10.13 3.44
N LYS A 155 16.30 9.60 4.64
CA LYS A 155 17.57 8.96 5.04
C LYS A 155 17.56 7.47 4.71
N LEU A 156 18.66 6.97 4.17
CA LEU A 156 18.79 5.54 3.88
C LEU A 156 18.83 4.70 5.15
N VAL A 157 19.57 5.11 6.18
CA VAL A 157 19.70 4.35 7.44
C VAL A 157 19.37 5.25 8.62
N THR A 158 18.40 4.83 9.42
CA THR A 158 18.00 5.53 10.64
C THR A 158 18.10 4.57 11.82
N LYS A 159 19.01 4.87 12.76
CA LYS A 159 19.25 4.06 13.95
C LYS A 159 18.41 4.61 15.09
N GLY A 160 17.29 3.93 15.38
CA GLY A 160 16.44 4.23 16.52
C GLY A 160 16.96 3.56 17.80
N PRO A 161 16.25 3.74 18.93
CA PRO A 161 16.63 3.17 20.22
C PRO A 161 16.53 1.63 20.26
N TYR A 162 15.65 1.04 19.45
CA TYR A 162 15.34 -0.41 19.50
C TYR A 162 15.44 -1.12 18.15
N SER A 163 15.64 -0.37 17.06
CA SER A 163 15.67 -0.91 15.69
C SER A 163 16.55 -0.03 14.79
N THR A 164 16.93 -0.59 13.64
CA THR A 164 17.55 0.17 12.55
C THR A 164 16.64 0.08 11.33
N ASN A 165 16.12 1.22 10.88
CA ASN A 165 15.37 1.33 9.64
C ASN A 165 16.33 1.43 8.45
N ILE A 166 15.99 0.77 7.34
CA ILE A 166 16.70 0.85 6.08
C ILE A 166 15.70 1.21 4.98
N GLY A 167 15.97 2.30 4.27
CA GLY A 167 15.15 2.82 3.19
C GLY A 167 13.78 3.33 3.64
N SER A 168 13.01 3.77 2.66
CA SER A 168 11.63 4.22 2.85
C SER A 168 10.92 4.31 1.50
N ARG A 169 9.59 4.17 1.50
CA ARG A 169 8.73 4.58 0.40
C ARG A 169 7.57 5.41 0.94
N VAL A 170 7.30 6.55 0.31
CA VAL A 170 6.22 7.47 0.69
C VAL A 170 5.37 7.84 -0.52
N TYR A 171 4.15 8.27 -0.25
CA TYR A 171 3.18 8.70 -1.26
C TYR A 171 2.71 10.13 -0.97
N MET A 172 2.47 10.92 -2.02
CA MET A 172 1.83 12.22 -1.87
C MET A 172 0.35 12.05 -1.54
N MET A 173 -0.12 12.79 -0.55
CA MET A 173 -1.50 12.79 -0.07
C MET A 173 -2.19 14.11 -0.46
N GLU A 174 -3.40 14.02 -0.97
CA GLU A 174 -4.30 15.18 -1.18
C GLU A 174 -5.13 15.46 0.09
N SER A 175 -5.44 14.42 0.85
CA SER A 175 -6.09 14.52 2.15
C SER A 175 -5.64 13.38 3.07
N ASP A 176 -6.11 13.38 4.32
CA ASP A 176 -5.75 12.38 5.33
C ASP A 176 -6.07 10.92 4.92
N ASP A 177 -7.03 10.72 4.01
CA ASP A 177 -7.51 9.40 3.56
C ASP A 177 -7.37 9.16 2.05
N THR A 178 -6.75 10.08 1.30
CA THR A 178 -6.68 10.00 -0.19
C THR A 178 -5.31 10.39 -0.73
N TYR A 179 -4.72 9.53 -1.55
CA TYR A 179 -3.54 9.84 -2.35
C TYR A 179 -3.82 10.94 -3.36
N LYS A 180 -2.80 11.76 -3.64
CA LYS A 180 -2.88 12.73 -4.72
C LYS A 180 -2.77 12.01 -6.07
N ALA A 181 -3.83 12.16 -6.85
CA ALA A 181 -3.97 11.62 -8.20
C ALA A 181 -3.42 12.60 -9.25
N TYR A 182 -2.52 12.12 -10.12
CA TYR A 182 -1.95 12.86 -11.24
C TYR A 182 -2.44 12.27 -12.56
N LYS A 183 -2.92 13.13 -13.46
CA LYS A 183 -3.26 12.74 -14.85
C LYS A 183 -2.19 13.33 -15.75
N LEU A 184 -1.19 12.54 -16.09
CA LEU A 184 0.06 13.04 -16.65
C LEU A 184 0.00 13.23 -18.17
N LEU A 185 -0.94 12.59 -18.87
CA LEU A 185 -1.06 12.75 -20.31
C LEU A 185 -1.31 14.22 -20.67
N ASN A 186 -0.41 14.75 -21.50
CA ASN A 186 -0.44 16.15 -21.94
C ASN A 186 -0.34 17.16 -20.78
N GLN A 187 0.32 16.78 -19.68
CA GLN A 187 0.73 17.66 -18.58
C GLN A 187 2.26 17.70 -18.47
N GLU A 188 2.76 18.64 -17.67
CA GLU A 188 4.15 18.72 -17.26
C GLU A 188 4.27 18.44 -15.76
N PHE A 189 5.27 17.64 -15.37
CA PHE A 189 5.62 17.42 -13.96
C PHE A 189 7.10 17.76 -13.78
N THR A 190 7.40 18.61 -12.80
CA THR A 190 8.75 19.08 -12.50
C THR A 190 9.02 19.00 -11.00
N PHE A 191 10.28 18.78 -10.65
CA PHE A 191 10.75 18.77 -9.28
C PHE A 191 12.26 19.05 -9.25
N ASP A 192 12.71 19.63 -8.14
CA ASP A 192 14.13 19.75 -7.82
C ASP A 192 14.58 18.53 -7.02
N VAL A 193 15.82 18.10 -7.22
CA VAL A 193 16.38 16.95 -6.51
C VAL A 193 17.86 17.15 -6.20
N ASP A 194 18.23 16.84 -4.97
CA ASP A 194 19.63 16.74 -4.54
C ASP A 194 20.00 15.26 -4.35
N VAL A 195 20.92 14.78 -5.18
CA VAL A 195 21.48 13.42 -5.13
C VAL A 195 22.96 13.41 -4.79
N SER A 196 23.51 14.52 -4.29
CA SER A 196 24.95 14.68 -4.03
C SER A 196 25.51 13.67 -3.03
N ASP A 197 24.67 13.23 -2.09
CA ASP A 197 25.00 12.22 -1.07
C ASP A 197 24.57 10.79 -1.45
N LEU A 198 24.02 10.56 -2.66
CA LEU A 198 23.65 9.24 -3.16
C LEU A 198 24.78 8.61 -3.97
N ASP A 199 25.56 7.74 -3.33
CA ASP A 199 26.64 7.00 -3.97
C ASP A 199 26.14 5.74 -4.72
N CYS A 200 27.07 5.09 -5.41
CA CYS A 200 26.86 3.88 -6.19
C CYS A 200 26.14 2.78 -5.39
N GLY A 201 25.16 2.14 -6.02
CA GLY A 201 24.37 1.07 -5.40
C GLY A 201 23.18 1.57 -4.57
N LEU A 202 22.93 2.88 -4.54
CA LEU A 202 21.73 3.48 -3.98
C LEU A 202 20.80 3.99 -5.09
N ASN A 203 19.51 4.07 -4.78
CA ASN A 203 18.51 4.62 -5.69
C ASN A 203 17.53 5.52 -4.92
N GLY A 204 17.60 6.82 -5.18
CA GLY A 204 16.56 7.78 -4.85
C GLY A 204 15.63 7.93 -6.04
N ALA A 205 14.40 7.43 -5.91
CA ALA A 205 13.45 7.35 -7.00
C ALA A 205 12.22 8.23 -6.74
N LEU A 206 11.77 8.92 -7.79
CA LEU A 206 10.44 9.52 -7.90
C LEU A 206 9.77 8.88 -9.10
N TYR A 207 8.61 8.29 -8.90
CA TYR A 207 7.87 7.60 -9.96
C TYR A 207 6.36 7.62 -9.70
N PHE A 208 5.61 7.16 -10.70
CA PHE A 208 4.15 7.14 -10.69
C PHE A 208 3.65 5.70 -10.87
N VAL A 209 2.58 5.34 -10.18
CA VAL A 209 1.96 4.01 -10.21
C VAL A 209 0.45 4.10 -10.22
N ASP A 210 -0.21 3.18 -10.93
CA ASP A 210 -1.67 3.08 -11.04
C ASP A 210 -2.27 2.40 -9.79
N MET A 211 -2.16 3.07 -8.65
CA MET A 211 -2.76 2.68 -7.37
C MET A 211 -4.15 3.29 -7.21
N ASP A 212 -5.07 2.57 -6.58
CA ASP A 212 -6.35 3.15 -6.16
C ASP A 212 -6.09 4.31 -5.17
N VAL A 213 -6.72 5.47 -5.37
CA VAL A 213 -6.46 6.70 -4.58
C VAL A 213 -6.79 6.55 -3.09
N ASP A 214 -7.58 5.56 -2.71
CA ASP A 214 -7.95 5.22 -1.33
C ASP A 214 -7.12 4.06 -0.75
N GLY A 215 -6.07 3.62 -1.47
CA GLY A 215 -5.25 2.45 -1.14
C GLY A 215 -5.96 1.10 -1.37
N GLY A 216 -7.07 1.09 -2.10
CA GLY A 216 -7.90 -0.09 -2.38
C GLY A 216 -8.92 -0.39 -1.29
N LYS A 217 -9.23 0.57 -0.42
CA LYS A 217 -10.15 0.43 0.73
C LYS A 217 -11.59 0.14 0.29
N GLU A 218 -12.05 0.75 -0.80
CA GLU A 218 -13.36 0.54 -1.41
C GLU A 218 -13.41 -0.80 -2.17
N ARG A 219 -12.36 -1.09 -2.94
CA ARG A 219 -12.27 -2.31 -3.76
C ARG A 219 -12.14 -3.57 -2.92
N PHE A 220 -11.44 -3.49 -1.79
CA PHE A 220 -11.14 -4.62 -0.92
C PHE A 220 -11.69 -4.37 0.48
N SER A 221 -12.81 -5.01 0.80
CA SER A 221 -13.44 -4.90 2.12
C SER A 221 -12.52 -5.31 3.28
N GLY A 222 -11.50 -6.12 2.98
CA GLY A 222 -10.41 -6.50 3.86
C GLY A 222 -9.36 -5.41 4.10
N ASN A 223 -9.39 -4.26 3.42
CA ASN A 223 -8.53 -3.13 3.76
C ASN A 223 -9.35 -2.08 4.53
N LYS A 224 -9.03 -1.84 5.82
CA LYS A 224 -9.57 -0.69 6.59
C LYS A 224 -8.54 0.40 6.85
N ALA A 225 -7.29 0.14 6.52
CA ALA A 225 -6.21 1.09 6.73
C ALA A 225 -6.20 2.15 5.61
N GLY A 226 -6.27 1.73 4.34
CA GLY A 226 -6.39 2.62 3.19
C GLY A 226 -5.16 3.51 2.93
N ALA A 227 -5.34 4.56 2.14
CA ALA A 227 -4.27 5.47 1.74
C ALA A 227 -3.60 6.15 2.94
N LYS A 228 -4.36 6.44 4.00
CA LYS A 228 -3.87 7.00 5.27
C LYS A 228 -2.66 6.24 5.84
N TYR A 229 -2.61 4.93 5.63
CA TYR A 229 -1.56 4.04 6.13
C TYR A 229 -0.69 3.47 5.00
N GLY A 230 -0.67 4.06 3.81
CA GLY A 230 0.26 3.66 2.76
C GLY A 230 -0.05 2.31 2.12
N THR A 231 -1.32 1.89 2.06
CA THR A 231 -1.70 0.57 1.51
C THR A 231 -1.97 0.61 0.00
N GLY A 232 -1.99 -0.56 -0.63
CA GLY A 232 -2.41 -0.72 -2.02
C GLY A 232 -1.29 -0.59 -3.06
N TYR A 233 -0.01 -0.62 -2.64
CA TYR A 233 1.12 -0.52 -3.55
C TYR A 233 1.08 -1.58 -4.64
N CYS A 234 1.47 -1.16 -5.85
CA CYS A 234 1.73 -2.00 -7.00
C CYS A 234 2.77 -1.30 -7.88
N ASP A 235 3.52 -2.08 -8.66
CA ASP A 235 4.34 -1.56 -9.74
C ASP A 235 4.51 -2.63 -10.84
N ALA A 236 5.25 -2.27 -11.90
CA ALA A 236 5.48 -3.14 -13.05
C ALA A 236 6.34 -4.39 -12.76
N GLN A 237 6.97 -4.49 -11.60
CA GLN A 237 7.73 -5.67 -11.17
C GLN A 237 6.85 -6.75 -10.53
N CYS A 238 5.59 -6.44 -10.21
CA CYS A 238 4.68 -7.34 -9.49
C CYS A 238 5.32 -7.85 -8.17
N PRO A 239 5.68 -6.94 -7.24
CA PRO A 239 6.43 -7.27 -6.03
C PRO A 239 5.66 -8.26 -5.15
N GLN A 240 6.38 -9.29 -4.70
CA GLN A 240 5.83 -10.32 -3.79
C GLN A 240 6.19 -10.05 -2.32
N ASP A 241 7.00 -9.03 -2.06
CA ASP A 241 7.46 -8.66 -0.70
C ASP A 241 6.48 -7.77 0.07
N LEU A 242 5.33 -7.46 -0.52
CA LEU A 242 4.26 -6.72 0.13
C LEU A 242 3.58 -7.59 1.18
N LYS A 243 3.57 -7.13 2.43
CA LYS A 243 2.89 -7.82 3.54
C LYS A 243 1.37 -7.90 3.37
N PHE A 244 0.77 -6.98 2.61
CA PHE A 244 -0.67 -6.97 2.34
C PHE A 244 -0.94 -6.72 0.87
N ILE A 245 -1.78 -7.57 0.27
CA ILE A 245 -2.23 -7.43 -1.12
C ILE A 245 -3.74 -7.71 -1.14
N SER A 246 -4.51 -6.85 -1.80
CA SER A 246 -5.97 -7.00 -1.91
C SER A 246 -6.73 -7.10 -0.58
N GLY A 247 -6.21 -6.47 0.49
CA GLY A 247 -6.80 -6.50 1.82
C GLY A 247 -6.61 -7.82 2.58
N GLU A 248 -5.74 -8.71 2.10
CA GLU A 248 -5.36 -9.96 2.75
C GLU A 248 -3.85 -9.94 3.09
N ALA A 249 -3.46 -10.62 4.17
CA ALA A 249 -2.04 -10.73 4.52
C ALA A 249 -1.35 -11.72 3.58
N ASN A 250 -0.20 -11.32 3.02
CA ASN A 250 0.57 -12.16 2.11
C ASN A 250 1.45 -13.15 2.88
N ILE A 251 0.82 -14.19 3.44
CA ILE A 251 1.49 -15.17 4.29
C ILE A 251 1.68 -16.54 3.63
N LEU A 252 0.99 -16.82 2.53
CA LEU A 252 1.00 -18.15 1.91
C LEU A 252 2.33 -18.38 1.20
N ASN A 253 3.06 -19.41 1.64
CA ASN A 253 4.41 -19.74 1.16
C ASN A 253 5.44 -18.62 1.37
N TRP A 254 5.24 -17.78 2.39
CA TRP A 254 6.18 -16.72 2.72
C TRP A 254 7.57 -17.28 2.99
N THR A 255 8.55 -16.78 2.26
CA THR A 255 9.95 -17.17 2.34
C THR A 255 10.78 -15.96 2.74
N ALA A 256 11.41 -16.04 3.91
CA ALA A 256 12.34 -15.03 4.40
C ALA A 256 13.50 -14.80 3.42
N SER A 257 13.83 -13.54 3.13
CA SER A 257 14.97 -13.20 2.28
C SER A 257 16.28 -13.61 2.94
N ALA A 258 17.16 -14.26 2.17
CA ALA A 258 18.50 -14.61 2.64
C ALA A 258 19.45 -13.40 2.73
N THR A 259 19.07 -12.26 2.15
CA THR A 259 19.94 -11.08 2.02
C THR A 259 19.34 -9.81 2.63
N ASP A 260 18.09 -9.87 3.07
CA ASP A 260 17.40 -8.78 3.75
C ASP A 260 16.69 -9.33 5.00
N SER A 261 17.11 -8.86 6.17
CA SER A 261 16.55 -9.28 7.46
C SER A 261 15.15 -8.73 7.72
N ASN A 262 14.63 -7.85 6.87
CA ASN A 262 13.34 -7.17 7.05
C ASN A 262 12.31 -7.50 5.95
N SER A 263 12.66 -8.38 5.01
CA SER A 263 11.86 -8.69 3.82
C SER A 263 11.83 -10.18 3.50
N GLY A 264 10.83 -10.60 2.73
CA GLY A 264 10.59 -11.96 2.25
C GLY A 264 9.58 -11.92 1.10
N THR A 265 9.17 -13.07 0.59
CA THR A 265 8.20 -13.19 -0.53
C THR A 265 7.34 -14.42 -0.38
#